data_AF-A0A238JCI3-F1
#
_entry.id   AF-A0A238JCI3-F1
#
_cell.length_a   1.000
_cell.length_b   1.000
_cell.length_c   1.000
_cell.angle_alpha   90.00
_cell.angle_beta   90.00
_cell.angle_gamma   90.00
#
_symmetry.space_group_name_H-M   'P 1'
#
loop_
_entity.id
_entity.type
_entity.pdbx_description
1 polymer ?
#
loop_
_entity_poly.entity_id
_entity_poly.type
_entity_poly.pdbx_seq_one_letter_code
_entity_poly.pdbx_strand_id
1 'polypeptide(L)'
;MSAQHKHMISEQTVSKVETSALTGEAVEMFTSWSGPAGGNTEAGDAVEMFTSWSGPSAGNTDAGDAVEMFTSWSGPASGNTDAGDNVEMFTSWSGPAGGNTDAGDNVEMFTSWSGPAGGNTEAGDNVEMFTSWSGPAGGNTDAGDSVEAFTSWSGPAGDQIDAGDNVEAFTSWSGPVTA
;
A
#
# COMPACT_ATOMS: atom_id res chain seq x y z
N MET A 1 -34.54 58.13 7.53
CA MET A 1 -33.12 57.81 7.77
C MET A 1 -33.03 56.31 7.97
N SER A 2 -32.72 55.52 6.94
CA SER A 2 -32.54 54.07 7.05
C SER A 2 -31.09 53.73 6.73
N ALA A 3 -30.38 53.16 7.71
CA ALA A 3 -28.97 52.81 7.59
C ALA A 3 -28.84 51.38 7.04
N GLN A 4 -28.23 51.23 5.88
CA GLN A 4 -27.89 49.90 5.34
C GLN A 4 -26.52 49.47 5.88
N HIS A 5 -26.50 48.43 6.70
CA HIS A 5 -25.27 47.74 7.09
C HIS A 5 -24.80 46.87 5.91
N LYS A 6 -23.69 47.24 5.26
CA LYS A 6 -22.96 46.38 4.34
C LYS A 6 -22.16 45.36 5.15
N HIS A 7 -22.49 44.07 5.01
CA HIS A 7 -21.65 42.98 5.50
C HIS A 7 -20.46 42.84 4.54
N MET A 8 -19.25 43.16 5.00
CA MET A 8 -18.03 42.80 4.29
C MET A 8 -17.67 41.37 4.66
N ILE A 9 -17.75 40.46 3.68
CA ILE A 9 -17.26 39.09 3.84
C ILE A 9 -15.75 39.15 3.59
N SER A 10 -14.97 38.92 4.63
CA SER A 10 -13.51 38.78 4.52
C SER A 10 -13.23 37.35 4.10
N GLU A 11 -12.74 37.15 2.87
CA GLU A 11 -12.20 35.86 2.44
C GLU A 11 -10.94 35.57 3.28
N GLN A 12 -11.06 34.64 4.22
CA GLN A 12 -9.96 34.16 5.02
C GLN A 12 -9.23 33.10 4.18
N THR A 13 -8.12 33.48 3.55
CA THR A 13 -7.21 32.52 2.92
C THR A 13 -6.62 31.63 4.01
N VAL A 14 -7.17 30.43 4.16
CA VAL A 14 -6.59 29.39 5.02
C VAL A 14 -5.27 28.99 4.38
N SER A 15 -4.15 29.35 5.01
CA SER A 15 -2.86 28.74 4.67
C SER A 15 -3.01 27.25 4.91
N LYS A 16 -2.76 26.42 3.90
CA LYS A 16 -2.78 24.97 4.00
C LYS A 16 -1.66 24.54 4.95
N VAL A 17 -1.97 24.53 6.24
CA VAL A 17 -1.18 23.82 7.24
C VAL A 17 -1.54 22.37 6.99
N GLU A 18 -0.64 21.62 6.36
CA GLU A 18 -0.68 20.16 6.38
C GLU A 18 -0.39 19.74 7.83
N THR A 19 -1.43 19.78 8.66
CA THR A 19 -1.37 19.14 9.98
C THR A 19 -1.40 17.65 9.71
N SER A 20 -0.23 17.00 9.64
CA SER A 20 -0.15 15.54 9.78
C SER A 20 -0.77 15.19 11.13
N ALA A 21 -1.86 14.43 11.11
CA ALA A 21 -2.59 14.03 12.31
C ALA A 21 -1.89 12.90 13.08
N LEU A 22 -0.68 12.48 12.67
CA LEU A 22 -0.16 11.13 12.93
C LEU A 22 1.32 11.08 13.35
N THR A 23 1.95 12.21 13.70
CA THR A 23 3.34 12.22 14.21
C THR A 23 3.47 11.73 15.67
N GLY A 24 2.51 10.94 16.14
CA GLY A 24 2.53 10.34 17.47
C GLY A 24 3.29 9.01 17.44
N GLU A 25 4.29 8.87 18.32
CA GLU A 25 4.87 7.56 18.63
C GLU A 25 3.73 6.64 19.10
N ALA A 26 3.42 5.61 18.29
CA ALA A 26 2.26 4.70 18.38
C ALA A 26 0.89 5.27 17.95
N VAL A 27 0.57 5.12 16.65
CA VAL A 27 -0.78 5.30 16.12
C VAL A 27 -1.47 3.95 16.17
N GLU A 28 -2.30 3.68 17.18
CA GLU A 28 -2.99 2.37 17.26
C GLU A 28 -3.79 2.06 15.98
N MET A 29 -4.54 3.04 15.45
CA MET A 29 -5.36 2.83 14.25
C MET A 29 -5.40 4.06 13.35
N PHE A 30 -5.12 3.86 12.06
CA PHE A 30 -5.33 4.83 10.99
C PHE A 30 -6.45 4.36 10.06
N THR A 31 -7.46 5.21 9.83
CA THR A 31 -8.51 4.94 8.84
C THR A 31 -8.73 6.14 7.92
N SER A 32 -8.77 5.88 6.61
CA SER A 32 -9.07 6.91 5.61
C SER A 32 -10.04 6.41 4.55
N TRP A 33 -10.98 7.28 4.18
CA TRP A 33 -11.88 7.03 3.06
C TRP A 33 -11.27 7.42 1.71
N SER A 34 -10.39 8.42 1.69
CA SER A 34 -9.78 8.90 0.45
C SER A 34 -8.52 9.68 0.75
N GLY A 35 -7.44 9.34 0.05
CA GLY A 35 -6.19 10.08 0.08
C GLY A 35 -6.31 11.47 -0.56
N PRO A 36 -5.33 12.33 -0.30
CA PRO A 36 -5.31 13.69 -0.84
C PRO A 36 -5.17 13.69 -2.37
N ALA A 37 -5.58 14.80 -3.01
CA ALA A 37 -5.32 15.01 -4.43
C ALA A 37 -3.82 15.13 -4.74
N GLY A 38 -3.00 15.52 -3.76
CA GLY A 38 -1.55 15.58 -3.85
C GLY A 38 -0.93 15.59 -2.45
N GLY A 39 0.18 14.88 -2.28
CA GLY A 39 0.86 14.68 -1.01
C GLY A 39 0.75 13.23 -0.52
N ASN A 40 1.52 12.90 0.52
CA ASN A 40 1.58 11.56 1.08
C ASN A 40 0.51 11.32 2.15
N THR A 41 0.19 10.05 2.35
CA THR A 41 -0.56 9.56 3.51
C THR A 41 0.42 8.77 4.36
N GLU A 42 0.82 9.30 5.51
CA GLU A 42 1.84 8.69 6.38
C GLU A 42 1.21 8.37 7.74
N ALA A 43 1.36 7.15 8.23
CA ALA A 43 1.07 6.77 9.62
C ALA A 43 2.37 6.70 10.45
N GLY A 44 2.26 6.59 11.78
CA GLY A 44 3.42 6.59 12.69
C GLY A 44 4.15 5.25 12.73
N ASP A 45 5.32 5.16 13.36
CA ASP A 45 6.22 4.00 13.26
C ASP A 45 5.65 2.67 13.82
N ALA A 46 4.66 2.72 14.71
CA ALA A 46 4.01 1.55 15.28
C ALA A 46 2.50 1.67 15.12
N VAL A 47 1.93 0.87 14.21
CA VAL A 47 0.51 0.89 13.87
C VAL A 47 -0.12 -0.48 14.07
N GLU A 48 -1.15 -0.60 14.91
CA GLU A 48 -1.88 -1.86 14.99
C GLU A 48 -2.70 -2.05 13.70
N MET A 49 -3.43 -1.03 13.25
CA MET A 49 -4.27 -1.15 12.04
C MET A 49 -4.22 0.08 11.12
N PHE A 50 -3.75 -0.11 9.89
CA PHE A 50 -3.87 0.84 8.80
C PHE A 50 -4.97 0.41 7.83
N THR A 51 -5.98 1.25 7.61
CA THR A 51 -7.04 0.99 6.62
C THR A 51 -7.25 2.19 5.71
N SER A 52 -7.16 1.98 4.39
CA SER A 52 -7.46 2.99 3.39
C SER A 52 -8.40 2.47 2.31
N TRP A 53 -9.43 3.24 1.99
CA TRP A 53 -10.33 2.93 0.88
C TRP A 53 -9.78 3.41 -0.47
N SER A 54 -8.98 4.47 -0.47
CA SER A 54 -8.35 4.98 -1.69
C SER A 54 -7.09 5.75 -1.31
N GLY A 55 -5.98 5.42 -1.95
CA GLY A 55 -4.74 6.18 -1.89
C GLY A 55 -4.86 7.58 -2.51
N PRO A 56 -3.80 8.40 -2.39
CA PRO A 56 -3.72 9.72 -3.00
C PRO A 56 -3.76 9.67 -4.53
N SER A 57 -4.17 10.79 -5.14
CA SER A 57 -4.06 10.91 -6.61
C SER A 57 -2.61 11.10 -7.06
N ALA A 58 -1.78 11.73 -6.24
CA ALA A 58 -0.34 11.89 -6.46
C ALA A 58 0.39 11.94 -5.12
N GLY A 59 1.26 10.97 -4.86
CA GLY A 59 1.98 10.82 -3.59
C GLY A 59 1.94 9.38 -3.08
N ASN A 60 2.61 9.14 -1.96
CA ASN A 60 2.76 7.80 -1.41
C ASN A 60 1.77 7.51 -0.28
N THR A 61 1.63 6.23 0.06
CA THR A 61 0.91 5.75 1.24
C THR A 61 1.87 4.91 2.08
N ASP A 62 2.28 5.43 3.23
CA ASP A 62 3.32 4.84 4.08
C ASP A 62 2.71 4.55 5.46
N ALA A 63 2.77 3.30 5.93
CA ALA A 63 2.10 2.90 7.17
C ALA A 63 2.98 2.87 8.44
N GLY A 64 4.31 3.03 8.30
CA GLY A 64 5.28 3.02 9.41
C GLY A 64 6.01 1.68 9.57
N ASP A 65 7.06 1.62 10.39
CA ASP A 65 8.00 0.48 10.43
C ASP A 65 7.41 -0.85 10.96
N ALA A 66 6.45 -0.79 11.90
CA ALA A 66 5.83 -1.96 12.49
C ALA A 66 4.31 -1.87 12.39
N VAL A 67 3.70 -2.74 11.58
CA VAL A 67 2.26 -2.72 11.30
C VAL A 67 1.63 -4.08 11.54
N GLU A 68 0.68 -4.22 12.46
CA GLU A 68 0.00 -5.52 12.60
C GLU A 68 -0.88 -5.79 11.37
N MET A 69 -1.72 -4.83 10.96
CA MET A 69 -2.61 -5.02 9.80
C MET A 69 -2.61 -3.82 8.86
N PHE A 70 -2.16 -4.04 7.62
CA PHE A 70 -2.32 -3.10 6.51
C PHE A 70 -3.44 -3.55 5.59
N THR A 71 -4.46 -2.71 5.40
CA THR A 71 -5.56 -2.96 4.46
C THR A 71 -5.76 -1.77 3.52
N SER A 72 -5.67 -2.02 2.21
CA SER A 72 -5.99 -1.03 1.18
C SER A 72 -6.97 -1.57 0.14
N TRP A 73 -8.00 -0.79 -0.16
CA TRP A 73 -8.92 -1.11 -1.25
C TRP A 73 -8.39 -0.65 -2.61
N SER A 74 -7.63 0.45 -2.64
CA SER A 74 -7.01 0.97 -3.85
C SER A 74 -5.77 1.76 -3.48
N GLY A 75 -4.64 1.43 -4.12
CA GLY A 75 -3.42 2.22 -4.02
C GLY A 75 -3.52 3.60 -4.68
N PRO A 76 -2.43 4.39 -4.61
CA PRO A 76 -2.33 5.68 -5.26
C PRO A 76 -2.58 5.63 -6.78
N ALA A 77 -3.09 6.71 -7.36
CA ALA A 77 -3.12 6.82 -8.82
C ALA A 77 -1.70 7.08 -9.39
N SER A 78 -0.85 7.77 -8.64
CA SER A 78 0.59 7.87 -8.91
C SER A 78 1.36 7.97 -7.59
N GLY A 79 2.35 7.10 -7.40
CA GLY A 79 3.11 6.95 -6.17
C GLY A 79 3.07 5.52 -5.63
N ASN A 80 3.77 5.30 -4.51
CA ASN A 80 3.96 3.97 -3.94
C ASN A 80 3.03 3.72 -2.74
N THR A 81 2.90 2.44 -2.40
CA THR A 81 2.30 1.98 -1.15
C THR A 81 3.36 1.17 -0.40
N ASP A 82 3.78 1.65 0.77
CA ASP A 82 4.81 1.03 1.60
C ASP A 82 4.21 0.72 2.99
N ALA A 83 4.16 -0.56 3.37
CA ALA A 83 3.46 -1.00 4.58
C ALA A 83 4.32 -1.04 5.86
N GLY A 84 5.66 -1.02 5.74
CA GLY A 84 6.57 -1.08 6.89
C GLY A 84 7.44 -2.31 6.94
N ASP A 85 8.58 -2.25 7.63
CA ASP A 85 9.56 -3.34 7.73
C ASP A 85 8.99 -4.64 8.33
N ASN A 86 8.08 -4.56 9.30
CA ASN A 86 7.46 -5.74 9.93
C ASN A 86 5.94 -5.66 9.85
N VAL A 87 5.33 -6.56 9.08
CA VAL A 87 3.89 -6.58 8.85
C VAL A 87 3.29 -7.94 9.16
N GLU A 88 2.35 -8.05 10.10
CA GLU A 88 1.69 -9.36 10.30
C GLU A 88 0.77 -9.66 9.10
N MET A 89 -0.07 -8.71 8.69
CA MET A 89 -1.00 -8.92 7.58
C MET A 89 -1.05 -7.75 6.60
N PHE A 90 -0.59 -7.99 5.37
CA PHE A 90 -0.77 -7.08 4.24
C PHE A 90 -1.94 -7.54 3.36
N THR A 91 -2.95 -6.70 3.19
CA THR A 91 -4.08 -6.95 2.28
C THR A 91 -4.30 -5.78 1.33
N SER A 92 -4.25 -6.05 0.03
CA SER A 92 -4.57 -5.07 -1.01
C SER A 92 -5.57 -5.62 -2.02
N TRP A 93 -6.62 -4.86 -2.29
CA TRP A 93 -7.56 -5.20 -3.35
C TRP A 93 -7.06 -4.76 -4.73
N SER A 94 -6.33 -3.66 -4.78
CA SER A 94 -5.73 -3.14 -6.01
C SER A 94 -4.52 -2.27 -5.67
N GLY A 95 -3.38 -2.59 -6.28
CA GLY A 95 -2.16 -1.81 -6.20
C GLY A 95 -2.27 -0.43 -6.88
N PRO A 96 -1.20 0.38 -6.81
CA PRO A 96 -1.16 1.68 -7.46
C PRO A 96 -1.39 1.59 -8.97
N ALA A 97 -2.00 2.63 -9.55
CA ALA A 97 -2.08 2.72 -11.01
C ALA A 97 -0.71 3.03 -11.65
N GLY A 98 0.18 3.69 -10.91
CA GLY A 98 1.58 3.86 -11.28
C GLY A 98 2.45 4.04 -10.04
N GLY A 99 3.42 3.14 -9.85
CA GLY A 99 4.26 3.03 -8.68
C GLY A 99 4.27 1.60 -8.13
N ASN A 100 5.02 1.41 -7.04
CA ASN A 100 5.26 0.10 -6.47
C ASN A 100 4.37 -0.17 -5.25
N THR A 101 4.25 -1.44 -4.90
CA THR A 101 3.73 -1.89 -3.61
C THR A 101 4.83 -2.64 -2.89
N ASP A 102 5.16 -2.20 -1.69
CA ASP A 102 6.11 -2.84 -0.79
C ASP A 102 5.40 -3.18 0.53
N ALA A 103 5.43 -4.45 0.92
CA ALA A 103 4.88 -4.90 2.19
C ALA A 103 5.94 -4.94 3.32
N GLY A 104 7.21 -4.72 2.98
CA GLY A 104 8.41 -4.66 3.84
C GLY A 104 9.00 -6.01 4.24
N ASP A 105 10.14 -5.98 4.95
CA ASP A 105 11.08 -7.11 5.08
C ASP A 105 10.50 -8.41 5.67
N ASN A 106 9.68 -8.33 6.71
CA ASN A 106 9.11 -9.50 7.39
C ASN A 106 7.59 -9.45 7.35
N VAL A 107 6.98 -10.38 6.60
CA VAL A 107 5.53 -10.43 6.41
C VAL A 107 4.96 -11.80 6.76
N GLU A 108 4.06 -11.89 7.74
CA GLU A 108 3.43 -13.20 7.99
C GLU A 108 2.46 -13.54 6.84
N MET A 109 1.58 -12.62 6.46
CA MET A 109 0.61 -12.86 5.39
C MET A 109 0.51 -11.71 4.39
N PHE A 110 0.95 -11.97 3.16
CA PHE A 110 0.72 -11.10 2.01
C PHE A 110 -0.46 -11.59 1.18
N THR A 111 -1.48 -10.73 1.00
CA THR A 111 -2.62 -10.99 0.12
C THR A 111 -2.87 -9.83 -0.83
N SER A 112 -2.85 -10.12 -2.14
CA SER A 112 -3.20 -9.15 -3.17
C SER A 112 -4.20 -9.70 -4.18
N TRP A 113 -5.26 -8.95 -4.44
CA TRP A 113 -6.20 -9.28 -5.51
C TRP A 113 -5.71 -8.83 -6.88
N SER A 114 -5.02 -7.69 -6.92
CA SER A 114 -4.48 -7.14 -8.15
C SER A 114 -3.25 -6.29 -7.84
N GLY A 115 -2.12 -6.63 -8.48
CA GLY A 115 -0.90 -5.85 -8.41
C GLY A 115 -1.02 -4.48 -9.09
N PRO A 116 0.04 -3.66 -9.03
CA PRO A 116 0.10 -2.37 -9.68
C PRO A 116 -0.18 -2.43 -11.19
N ALA A 117 -0.80 -1.40 -11.76
CA ALA A 117 -0.94 -1.32 -13.21
C ALA A 117 0.40 -0.97 -13.90
N GLY A 118 1.32 -0.32 -13.19
CA GLY A 118 2.70 -0.14 -13.62
C GLY A 118 3.61 0.03 -12.42
N GLY A 119 4.59 -0.86 -12.26
CA GLY A 119 5.48 -0.95 -11.12
C GLY A 119 5.54 -2.37 -10.55
N ASN A 120 6.32 -2.54 -9.49
CA ASN A 120 6.58 -3.86 -8.90
C ASN A 120 5.72 -4.10 -7.65
N THR A 121 5.58 -5.37 -7.31
CA THR A 121 5.11 -5.82 -6.00
C THR A 121 6.25 -6.53 -5.30
N GLU A 122 6.55 -6.12 -4.08
CA GLU A 122 7.56 -6.71 -3.20
C GLU A 122 6.85 -7.05 -1.89
N ALA A 123 6.93 -8.32 -1.49
CA ALA A 123 6.24 -8.82 -0.30
C ALA A 123 7.13 -8.89 0.94
N GLY A 124 8.45 -8.74 0.81
CA GLY A 124 9.42 -8.83 1.91
C GLY A 124 10.41 -9.97 1.75
N ASP A 125 11.55 -9.93 2.46
CA ASP A 125 12.57 -10.98 2.47
C ASP A 125 12.05 -12.31 3.06
N ASN A 126 11.27 -12.23 4.15
CA ASN A 126 10.72 -13.39 4.85
C ASN A 126 9.19 -13.33 4.84
N VAL A 127 8.56 -14.26 4.13
CA VAL A 127 7.10 -14.31 3.99
C VAL A 127 6.55 -15.67 4.40
N GLU A 128 5.67 -15.76 5.40
CA GLU A 128 5.06 -17.07 5.70
C GLU A 128 4.07 -17.46 4.59
N MET A 129 3.13 -16.58 4.24
CA MET A 129 2.14 -16.85 3.20
C MET A 129 2.04 -15.71 2.18
N PHE A 130 2.43 -16.00 0.94
CA PHE A 130 2.18 -15.14 -0.21
C PHE A 130 0.97 -15.64 -1.02
N THR A 131 -0.06 -14.80 -1.17
CA THR A 131 -1.21 -15.06 -2.03
C THR A 131 -1.46 -13.90 -2.98
N SER A 132 -1.44 -14.18 -4.28
CA SER A 132 -1.81 -13.21 -5.31
C SER A 132 -2.81 -13.77 -6.32
N TRP A 133 -3.88 -13.01 -6.58
CA TRP A 133 -4.81 -13.36 -7.65
C TRP A 133 -4.30 -12.93 -9.03
N SER A 134 -3.72 -11.74 -9.09
CA SER A 134 -3.09 -11.22 -10.30
C SER A 134 -1.90 -10.34 -9.97
N GLY A 135 -0.77 -10.63 -10.63
CA GLY A 135 0.43 -9.81 -10.56
C GLY A 135 0.27 -8.45 -11.27
N PRO A 136 1.31 -7.61 -11.22
CA PRO A 136 1.30 -6.31 -11.88
C PRO A 136 1.09 -6.40 -13.39
N ALA A 137 0.43 -5.41 -13.96
CA ALA A 137 0.23 -5.34 -15.41
C ALA A 137 1.52 -4.96 -16.18
N GLY A 138 2.47 -4.31 -15.49
CA GLY A 138 3.85 -4.13 -15.96
C GLY A 138 4.76 -3.97 -14.76
N GLY A 139 5.88 -4.70 -14.73
CA GLY A 139 6.74 -4.87 -13.57
C GLY A 139 6.77 -6.32 -13.05
N ASN A 140 7.60 -6.53 -12.03
CA ASN A 140 7.83 -7.83 -11.40
C ASN A 140 7.00 -8.03 -10.13
N THR A 141 6.84 -9.28 -9.74
CA THR A 141 6.48 -9.67 -8.38
C THR A 141 7.66 -10.36 -7.74
N ASP A 142 8.06 -9.87 -6.57
CA ASP A 142 8.98 -10.52 -5.67
C ASP A 142 8.22 -10.92 -4.40
N ALA A 143 8.20 -12.21 -4.11
CA ALA A 143 7.56 -12.76 -2.92
C ALA A 143 8.52 -12.87 -1.72
N GLY A 144 9.83 -12.69 -1.91
CA GLY A 144 10.84 -12.78 -0.87
C GLY A 144 11.82 -13.92 -0.99
N ASP A 145 12.98 -13.82 -0.34
CA ASP A 145 14.02 -14.86 -0.30
C ASP A 145 13.53 -16.17 0.34
N SER A 146 12.71 -16.08 1.40
CA SER A 146 12.19 -17.22 2.15
C SER A 146 10.68 -17.18 2.25
N VAL A 147 10.00 -18.11 1.57
CA VAL A 147 8.54 -18.17 1.49
C VAL A 147 8.00 -19.52 1.94
N GLU A 148 7.24 -19.61 3.02
CA GLU A 148 6.69 -20.92 3.41
C GLU A 148 5.63 -21.40 2.41
N ALA A 149 4.68 -20.54 2.04
CA ALA A 149 3.61 -20.88 1.11
C ALA A 149 3.39 -19.79 0.05
N PHE A 150 3.70 -20.12 -1.20
CA PHE A 150 3.42 -19.29 -2.36
C PHE A 150 2.18 -19.79 -3.12
N THR A 151 1.21 -18.91 -3.32
CA THR A 151 0.03 -19.15 -4.17
C THR A 151 -0.18 -18.00 -5.14
N SER A 152 -0.21 -18.28 -6.44
CA SER A 152 -0.57 -17.31 -7.48
C SER A 152 -1.59 -17.84 -8.48
N TRP A 153 -2.62 -17.04 -8.78
CA TRP A 153 -3.56 -17.41 -9.83
C TRP A 153 -3.07 -16.99 -11.21
N SER A 154 -2.51 -15.79 -11.29
CA SER A 154 -1.93 -15.24 -12.52
C SER A 154 -0.73 -14.36 -12.24
N GLY A 155 0.34 -14.63 -12.99
CA GLY A 155 1.55 -13.82 -12.97
C GLY A 155 1.39 -12.45 -13.65
N PRO A 156 2.41 -11.60 -13.56
CA PRO A 156 2.43 -10.30 -14.19
C PRO A 156 2.30 -10.45 -15.71
N ALA A 157 1.63 -9.48 -16.33
CA ALA A 157 1.42 -9.49 -17.78
C ALA A 157 2.68 -9.09 -18.57
N GLY A 158 3.64 -8.41 -17.91
CA GLY A 158 4.85 -7.87 -18.53
C GLY A 158 6.14 -8.62 -18.24
N ASP A 159 6.32 -9.14 -17.02
CA ASP A 159 7.66 -9.53 -16.54
C ASP A 159 7.64 -10.81 -15.67
N GLN A 160 8.51 -10.93 -14.65
CA GLN A 160 8.75 -12.17 -13.90
C GLN A 160 8.07 -12.20 -12.52
N ILE A 161 7.79 -13.42 -12.05
CA ILE A 161 7.59 -13.69 -10.63
C ILE A 161 8.88 -14.32 -10.11
N ASP A 162 9.44 -13.72 -9.07
CA ASP A 162 10.33 -14.39 -8.13
C ASP A 162 9.51 -14.86 -6.93
N ALA A 163 9.53 -16.17 -6.68
CA ALA A 163 8.83 -16.76 -5.54
C ALA A 163 9.76 -16.93 -4.34
N GLY A 164 11.07 -16.71 -4.50
CA GLY A 164 12.09 -16.91 -3.48
C GLY A 164 13.01 -18.10 -3.70
N ASP A 165 14.20 -18.01 -3.10
CA ASP A 165 15.19 -19.08 -3.06
C ASP A 165 14.71 -20.29 -2.23
N ASN A 166 13.92 -20.04 -1.18
CA ASN A 166 13.48 -21.06 -0.23
C ASN A 166 11.95 -21.12 -0.12
N VAL A 167 11.30 -21.70 -1.14
CA VAL A 167 9.85 -21.93 -1.12
C VAL A 167 9.49 -23.33 -0.60
N GLU A 168 8.75 -23.44 0.50
CA GLU A 168 8.33 -24.75 1.02
C GLU A 168 7.14 -25.35 0.25
N ALA A 169 6.14 -24.53 -0.06
CA ALA A 169 4.95 -24.92 -0.80
C ALA A 169 4.65 -23.94 -1.94
N PHE A 170 4.56 -24.44 -3.17
CA PHE A 170 4.34 -23.61 -4.35
C PHE A 170 3.11 -24.05 -5.15
N THR A 171 2.19 -23.12 -5.41
CA THR A 171 1.04 -23.32 -6.28
C THR A 171 0.85 -22.15 -7.24
N SER A 172 0.84 -22.41 -8.56
CA SER A 172 0.56 -21.39 -9.58
C SER A 172 -0.35 -21.87 -10.70
N TRP A 173 -1.30 -21.03 -11.12
CA TRP A 173 -2.23 -21.32 -12.20
C TRP A 173 -1.93 -20.63 -13.54
N SER A 174 -1.05 -19.62 -13.62
CA SER A 174 -0.56 -19.07 -14.90
C SER A 174 0.65 -18.13 -14.79
N GLY A 175 1.53 -18.15 -15.81
CA GLY A 175 2.69 -17.25 -16.00
C GLY A 175 4.05 -17.99 -15.99
N PRO A 176 5.12 -17.44 -16.61
CA PRO A 176 6.48 -17.93 -16.39
C PRO A 176 6.89 -17.58 -14.96
N VAL A 177 7.02 -18.59 -14.10
CA VAL A 177 7.57 -18.42 -12.75
C VAL A 177 8.98 -18.98 -12.76
N THR A 178 9.94 -18.14 -12.35
CA THR A 178 11.28 -18.59 -12.02
C THR A 178 11.32 -18.76 -10.51
N ALA A 179 11.59 -19.99 -10.09
CA ALA A 179 12.06 -20.31 -8.75
C ALA A 179 13.55 -20.63 -8.82
#